data_AF-A0A3R6P538-F1
#
_entry.id   AF-A0A3R6P538-F1
#
_cell.length_a   1.000
_cell.length_b   1.000
_cell.length_c   1.000
_cell.angle_alpha   90.00
_cell.angle_beta   90.00
_cell.angle_gamma   90.00
#
_symmetry.space_group_name_H-M   'P 1'
#
loop_
_entity.id
_entity.type
_entity.pdbx_description
1 polymer ?
#
loop_
_entity_poly.entity_id
_entity_poly.type
_entity_poly.pdbx_seq_one_letter_code
_entity_poly.pdbx_strand_id
1 'polypeptide(L)'
;MRNFCGLSNDIKVRINSLSLEQKLEVEHTLNNWEWHNLLGDKPKGFDNLLFYGHNCYQECYLYKKIFHYITKYDYTHPLIMYINRFTTIWDRLHYHNVTVNNMSEEEFEMWYKVNFENGQGGLR
;
A
#
# COMPACT_ATOMS: atom_id res chain seq x y z
N MET A 1 16.44 18.20 11.28
CA MET A 1 15.22 17.57 10.74
C MET A 1 15.58 16.91 9.42
N ARG A 2 15.41 15.60 9.28
CA ARG A 2 15.62 14.93 7.99
C ARG A 2 14.34 15.07 7.18
N ASN A 3 14.42 15.74 6.03
CA ASN A 3 13.36 15.82 5.05
C ASN A 3 13.06 14.39 4.54
N PHE A 4 12.07 13.73 5.11
CA PHE A 4 11.49 12.51 4.55
C PHE A 4 10.55 12.90 3.40
N CYS A 5 11.12 13.53 2.36
CA CYS A 5 10.38 13.99 1.20
C CYS A 5 11.06 13.46 -0.06
N GLY A 6 10.80 12.19 -0.34
CA GLY A 6 11.23 11.54 -1.57
C GLY A 6 11.55 10.06 -1.34
N LEU A 7 10.87 9.18 -2.08
CA LEU A 7 11.38 7.82 -2.30
C LEU A 7 12.83 7.92 -2.73
N SER A 8 13.73 7.17 -2.07
CA SER A 8 15.11 7.08 -2.52
C SER A 8 15.16 6.54 -3.95
N ASN A 9 16.15 6.99 -4.73
CA ASN A 9 16.30 6.50 -6.10
C ASN A 9 16.55 5.00 -6.14
N ASP A 10 17.28 4.45 -5.16
CA ASP A 10 17.55 3.02 -5.07
C ASP A 10 16.26 2.20 -4.91
N ILE A 11 15.31 2.66 -4.08
CA ILE A 11 14.02 1.98 -3.93
C ILE A 11 13.22 2.05 -5.23
N LYS A 12 13.23 3.19 -5.94
CA LYS A 12 12.55 3.30 -7.24
C LYS A 12 13.14 2.33 -8.26
N VAL A 13 14.46 2.23 -8.35
CA VAL A 13 15.15 1.29 -9.25
C VAL A 13 14.74 -0.15 -8.93
N ARG A 14 14.71 -0.52 -7.65
CA ARG A 14 14.23 -1.85 -7.21
C ARG A 14 12.79 -2.10 -7.64
N ILE A 15 11.87 -1.17 -7.33
CA ILE A 15 10.45 -1.31 -7.69
C ILE A 15 10.29 -1.46 -9.21
N ASN A 16 11.02 -0.66 -9.99
CA ASN A 16 10.97 -0.72 -11.45
C ASN A 16 11.43 -2.08 -11.99
N SER A 17 12.42 -2.73 -11.36
CA SER A 17 12.92 -4.04 -11.80
C SER A 17 12.04 -5.23 -11.37
N LEU A 18 11.06 -5.04 -10.48
CA LEU A 18 10.17 -6.13 -10.04
C LEU A 18 9.24 -6.60 -11.16
N SER A 19 8.80 -7.86 -11.12
CA SER A 19 7.66 -8.31 -11.91
C SER A 19 6.35 -7.62 -11.46
N LEU A 20 5.29 -7.76 -12.25
CA LEU A 20 3.96 -7.24 -11.86
C LEU A 20 3.49 -7.88 -10.55
N GLU A 21 3.57 -9.20 -10.45
CA GLU A 21 3.19 -9.96 -9.26
C GLU A 21 3.97 -9.52 -8.01
N GLN A 22 5.29 -9.36 -8.13
CA GLN A 22 6.12 -8.86 -7.03
C GLN A 22 5.77 -7.43 -6.61
N LYS A 23 5.35 -6.58 -7.55
CA LYS A 23 4.87 -5.23 -7.21
C LYS A 23 3.58 -5.31 -6.39
N LEU A 24 2.65 -6.18 -6.76
CA LEU A 24 1.38 -6.40 -6.05
C LEU A 24 1.61 -7.01 -4.66
N GLU A 25 2.54 -7.96 -4.53
CA GLU A 25 2.96 -8.51 -3.24
C GLU A 25 3.53 -7.43 -2.32
N VAL A 26 4.48 -6.63 -2.82
CA VAL A 26 5.07 -5.51 -2.08
C VAL A 26 3.99 -4.53 -1.65
N GLU A 27 3.08 -4.15 -2.54
CA GLU A 27 1.99 -3.24 -2.22
C GLU A 27 1.08 -3.80 -1.13
N HIS A 28 0.71 -5.08 -1.22
CA HIS A 28 -0.12 -5.76 -0.22
C HIS A 28 0.54 -5.75 1.17
N THR A 29 1.82 -6.10 1.25
CA THR A 29 2.59 -6.05 2.51
C THR A 29 2.67 -4.64 3.08
N LEU A 30 2.89 -3.62 2.25
CA LEU A 30 2.91 -2.23 2.68
C LEU A 30 1.54 -1.74 3.17
N ASN A 31 0.45 -2.19 2.56
CA ASN A 31 -0.92 -1.92 3.01
C ASN A 31 -1.22 -2.56 4.38
N ASN A 32 -0.55 -3.67 4.71
CA ASN A 32 -0.58 -4.28 6.05
C ASN A 32 0.38 -3.60 7.05
N TRP A 33 1.00 -2.48 6.68
CA TRP A 33 1.96 -1.73 7.49
C TRP A 33 3.23 -2.51 7.85
N GLU A 34 3.61 -3.42 6.97
CA GLU A 34 4.82 -4.21 7.05
C GLU A 34 5.82 -3.76 5.99
N TRP A 35 7.10 -4.04 6.22
CA TRP A 35 8.15 -3.71 5.27
C TRP A 35 8.50 -4.93 4.44
N HIS A 36 8.37 -4.83 3.11
CA HIS A 36 8.70 -5.93 2.23
C HIS A 36 10.20 -6.03 1.94
N ASN A 37 10.77 -7.24 2.01
CA ASN A 37 12.21 -7.47 1.84
C ASN A 37 12.75 -7.06 0.46
N LEU A 38 11.92 -7.08 -0.59
CA LEU A 38 12.32 -6.65 -1.93
C LEU A 38 12.64 -5.14 -2.03
N LEU A 39 12.19 -4.35 -1.06
CA LEU A 39 12.51 -2.92 -0.97
C LEU A 39 13.92 -2.67 -0.40
N GLY A 40 14.58 -3.72 0.10
CA GLY A 40 15.87 -3.63 0.81
C GLY A 40 15.67 -3.50 2.31
N ASP A 41 16.71 -2.98 2.98
CA ASP A 41 16.74 -2.91 4.44
C ASP A 41 15.59 -2.08 5.01
N LYS A 42 14.90 -2.65 5.99
CA LYS A 42 13.84 -1.98 6.74
C LYS A 42 14.40 -0.74 7.46
N PRO A 43 13.74 0.42 7.37
CA PRO A 43 14.17 1.61 8.09
C PRO A 43 14.29 1.37 9.60
N LYS A 44 15.35 1.89 10.21
CA LYS A 44 15.59 1.74 11.65
C LYS A 44 14.42 2.30 12.45
N GLY A 45 13.86 1.47 13.33
CA GLY A 45 12.75 1.84 14.21
C GLY A 45 11.38 1.82 13.54
N PHE A 46 11.26 1.37 12.28
CA PHE A 46 9.98 1.28 11.56
C PHE A 46 8.92 0.50 12.34
N ASP A 47 9.28 -0.63 12.97
CA ASP A 47 8.33 -1.46 13.73
C ASP A 47 7.76 -0.76 14.96
N ASN A 48 8.47 0.23 15.50
CA ASN A 48 8.06 0.99 16.68
C ASN A 48 7.19 2.20 16.32
N LEU A 49 7.01 2.49 15.03
CA LEU A 49 6.17 3.59 14.59
C LEU A 49 4.70 3.22 14.72
N LEU A 50 3.89 4.22 15.08
CA LEU A 50 2.44 4.08 15.14
C LEU A 50 1.85 3.84 13.75
N PHE A 51 0.78 3.05 13.72
CA PHE A 51 -0.09 2.85 12.56
C PHE A 51 -1.10 3.99 12.43
N TYR A 52 -1.51 4.30 11.21
CA TYR A 52 -2.58 5.26 10.96
C TYR A 52 -3.92 4.49 10.90
N GLY A 53 -4.55 4.24 12.05
CA GLY A 53 -5.90 3.68 12.15
C GLY A 53 -7.01 4.68 11.81
N HIS A 54 -8.17 4.18 11.39
CA HIS A 54 -9.30 5.00 10.90
C HIS A 54 -9.81 6.05 11.93
N ASN A 55 -9.73 5.75 13.24
CA ASN A 55 -10.13 6.65 14.33
C ASN A 55 -9.04 7.64 14.78
N CYS A 56 -7.79 7.43 14.37
CA CYS A 56 -6.71 8.34 14.73
C CYS A 56 -6.43 9.38 13.64
N TYR A 57 -7.28 9.50 12.60
CA TYR A 57 -7.08 10.51 11.55
C TYR A 57 -7.07 11.94 12.10
N GLN A 58 -7.98 12.26 13.02
CA GLN A 58 -8.04 13.58 13.67
C GLN A 58 -6.90 13.77 14.67
N GLU A 59 -6.62 12.76 15.49
CA GLU A 59 -5.56 12.81 16.49
C GLU A 59 -4.19 12.88 15.82
N CYS A 60 -3.86 11.97 14.89
CA CYS A 60 -2.59 11.93 14.17
C CYS A 60 -2.38 13.16 13.27
N TYR A 61 -3.42 13.77 12.70
CA TYR A 61 -3.27 15.04 11.98
C TYR A 61 -2.82 16.16 12.92
N LEU A 62 -3.44 16.26 14.11
CA LEU A 62 -3.00 17.17 15.17
C LEU A 62 -1.58 16.81 15.64
N TYR A 63 -1.27 15.54 15.86
CA TYR A 63 0.06 15.11 16.29
C TYR A 63 1.15 15.39 15.25
N LYS A 64 0.86 15.21 13.96
CA LYS A 64 1.80 15.51 12.87
C LYS A 64 2.01 17.01 12.70
N LYS A 65 0.95 17.81 12.86
CA LYS A 65 1.01 19.27 12.76
C LYS A 65 1.68 19.93 13.98
N ILE A 66 1.52 19.35 15.17
CA ILE A 66 2.05 19.90 16.43
C ILE A 66 3.42 19.33 16.77
N PHE A 67 3.60 18.02 16.65
CA PHE A 67 4.77 17.30 17.13
C PHE A 67 5.64 16.69 16.03
N HIS A 68 5.26 16.85 14.75
CA HIS A 68 6.03 16.35 13.59
C HIS A 68 6.42 14.86 13.69
N TYR A 69 5.54 14.03 14.27
CA TYR A 69 5.78 12.60 14.36
C TYR A 69 5.80 11.94 12.98
N ILE A 70 6.75 11.02 12.81
CA ILE A 70 6.81 10.11 11.67
C ILE A 70 6.03 8.85 12.05
N THR A 71 5.18 8.39 11.15
CA THR A 71 4.34 7.19 11.28
C THR A 71 4.69 6.17 10.22
N LYS A 72 4.17 4.94 10.31
CA LYS A 72 4.36 3.95 9.24
C LYS A 72 3.82 4.45 7.89
N TYR A 73 2.75 5.24 7.89
CA TYR A 73 2.17 5.85 6.69
C TYR A 73 3.14 6.74 5.92
N ASP A 74 4.01 7.47 6.63
CA ASP A 74 5.01 8.33 5.98
C ASP A 74 6.05 7.52 5.18
N TYR A 75 6.21 6.24 5.49
CA TYR A 75 7.07 5.32 4.75
C TYR A 75 6.29 4.54 3.69
N THR A 76 5.15 3.94 4.06
CA THR A 76 4.45 2.99 3.19
C THR A 76 3.63 3.68 2.10
N HIS A 77 2.96 4.79 2.41
CA HIS A 77 2.04 5.42 1.46
C HIS A 77 2.73 5.95 0.20
N PRO A 78 3.88 6.66 0.27
CA PRO A 78 4.59 7.07 -0.95
C PRO A 78 4.99 5.89 -1.82
N LEU A 79 5.36 4.76 -1.22
CA LEU A 79 5.76 3.54 -1.93
C LEU A 79 4.55 2.93 -2.66
N ILE A 80 3.42 2.79 -1.96
CA ILE A 80 2.16 2.33 -2.55
C ILE A 80 1.74 3.24 -3.71
N MET A 81 1.75 4.57 -3.52
CA MET A 81 1.43 5.51 -4.60
C MET A 81 2.36 5.41 -5.80
N TYR A 82 3.63 5.06 -5.59
CA TYR A 82 4.58 4.84 -6.67
C TYR A 82 4.30 3.53 -7.42
N ILE A 83 4.05 2.44 -6.68
CA ILE A 83 3.68 1.13 -7.25
C ILE A 83 2.38 1.22 -8.05
N ASN A 84 1.39 1.97 -7.55
CA ASN A 84 0.10 2.17 -8.22
C ASN A 84 0.19 2.80 -9.61
N ARG A 85 1.34 3.37 -9.99
CA ARG A 85 1.59 3.87 -11.35
C ARG A 85 1.82 2.74 -12.37
N PHE A 86 2.11 1.54 -11.90
CA PHE A 86 2.43 0.36 -12.71
C PHE A 86 1.35 -0.72 -12.68
N THR A 87 0.36 -0.58 -11.81
CA THR A 87 -0.70 -1.57 -11.55
C THR A 87 -2.07 -0.92 -11.74
N THR A 88 -3.02 -1.64 -12.31
CA THR A 88 -4.40 -1.19 -12.41
C THR A 88 -5.19 -1.47 -11.12
N ILE A 89 -6.39 -0.89 -11.00
CA ILE A 89 -7.31 -1.25 -9.91
C ILE A 89 -7.68 -2.73 -9.99
N TRP A 90 -7.89 -3.25 -11.21
CA TRP A 90 -8.21 -4.65 -11.43
C TRP A 90 -7.10 -5.57 -10.90
N ASP A 91 -5.83 -5.31 -11.26
CA ASP A 91 -4.69 -6.14 -10.82
C ASP A 91 -4.62 -6.25 -9.29
N ARG A 92 -4.84 -5.13 -8.59
CA ARG A 92 -4.80 -5.07 -7.13
C ARG A 92 -5.94 -5.86 -6.49
N LEU A 93 -7.16 -5.69 -7.02
CA LEU A 93 -8.33 -6.39 -6.51
C LEU A 93 -8.25 -7.89 -6.80
N HIS A 94 -7.78 -8.25 -8.00
CA HIS A 94 -7.55 -9.63 -8.40
C HIS A 94 -6.52 -10.29 -7.48
N TYR A 95 -5.33 -9.71 -7.33
CA TYR A 95 -4.29 -10.23 -6.46
C TYR A 95 -4.78 -10.40 -5.01
N HIS A 96 -5.46 -9.40 -4.45
CA HIS A 96 -5.96 -9.50 -3.08
C HIS A 96 -7.00 -10.60 -2.91
N ASN A 97 -7.93 -10.77 -3.86
CA ASN A 97 -8.99 -11.77 -3.70
C ASN A 97 -8.53 -13.17 -4.10
N VAL A 98 -7.93 -13.32 -5.27
CA VAL A 98 -7.53 -14.61 -5.82
C VAL A 98 -6.28 -15.14 -5.11
N THR A 99 -5.23 -14.33 -4.99
CA THR A 99 -3.95 -14.79 -4.41
C THR A 99 -3.96 -14.77 -2.89
N VAL A 100 -4.41 -13.68 -2.25
CA VAL A 100 -4.35 -13.56 -0.79
C VAL A 100 -5.53 -14.25 -0.11
N ASN A 101 -6.75 -14.02 -0.58
CA ASN A 101 -7.95 -14.61 0.03
C ASN A 101 -8.29 -16.01 -0.53
N ASN A 102 -7.49 -16.54 -1.46
CA ASN A 102 -7.70 -17.85 -2.11
C ASN A 102 -9.07 -18.00 -2.78
N MET A 103 -9.61 -16.90 -3.32
CA MET A 103 -10.81 -16.91 -4.14
C MET A 103 -10.52 -17.59 -5.49
N SER A 104 -11.44 -18.39 -6.01
CA SER A 104 -11.31 -18.89 -7.39
C SER A 104 -11.47 -17.77 -8.41
N GLU A 105 -10.98 -17.98 -9.64
CA GLU A 105 -11.13 -17.02 -10.73
C GLU A 105 -12.61 -16.76 -11.04
N GLU A 106 -13.45 -17.81 -11.03
CA GLU A 106 -14.89 -17.67 -11.28
C GLU A 106 -15.59 -16.86 -10.19
N GLU A 107 -15.23 -17.07 -8.93
CA GLU A 107 -15.76 -16.28 -7.81
C GLU A 107 -15.34 -14.82 -7.91
N PHE A 108 -14.08 -14.55 -8.29
CA PHE A 108 -13.58 -13.19 -8.45
C PHE A 108 -14.29 -12.45 -9.58
N GLU A 109 -14.42 -13.04 -10.76
CA GLU A 109 -15.10 -12.43 -11.90
C GLU A 109 -16.57 -12.10 -11.56
N MET A 110 -17.26 -13.02 -10.87
CA MET A 110 -18.64 -12.78 -10.43
C MET A 110 -18.72 -11.66 -9.40
N TRP A 111 -17.82 -11.67 -8.40
CA TRP A 111 -17.74 -10.61 -7.39
C TRP A 111 -17.43 -9.26 -8.04
N TYR A 112 -16.47 -9.20 -8.96
CA TYR A 112 -16.04 -7.97 -9.62
C TYR A 112 -17.16 -7.39 -10.47
N LYS A 113 -17.87 -8.22 -11.23
CA LYS A 113 -19.02 -7.80 -12.04
C LYS A 113 -20.14 -7.21 -11.20
N VAL A 114 -20.49 -7.84 -10.09
CA VAL A 114 -21.54 -7.36 -9.17
C VAL A 114 -21.15 -6.01 -8.56
N ASN A 115 -19.91 -5.91 -8.09
CA ASN A 115 -19.48 -4.75 -7.30
C ASN A 115 -19.00 -3.58 -8.15
N PHE A 116 -18.52 -3.77 -9.39
CA PHE A 116 -17.88 -2.69 -10.17
C PHE A 116 -18.50 -2.46 -11.54
N GLU A 117 -18.97 -3.51 -12.24
CA GLU A 117 -19.54 -3.35 -13.59
C GLU A 117 -21.02 -2.95 -13.60
N ASN A 118 -21.80 -3.42 -12.62
CA ASN A 118 -23.24 -3.15 -12.53
C ASN A 118 -23.61 -1.81 -11.86
N GLY A 119 -22.66 -0.87 -11.75
CA GLY A 119 -22.92 0.49 -11.25
C GLY A 119 -23.20 0.63 -9.75
N GLN A 120 -23.03 -0.43 -8.96
CA GLN A 120 -23.11 -0.35 -7.48
C GLN A 120 -21.75 -0.03 -6.82
N GLY A 121 -20.66 0.04 -7.60
CA GLY A 121 -19.28 0.27 -7.14
C GLY A 121 -18.82 1.71 -7.05
N GLY A 122 -19.75 2.66 -7.01
CA GLY A 122 -19.41 4.02 -6.64
C GLY A 122 -18.98 4.02 -5.18
N LEU A 123 -17.69 4.24 -4.93
CA LEU A 123 -17.12 4.61 -3.63
C LEU A 123 -18.15 5.41 -2.81
N ARG A 124 -18.71 4.79 -1.77
CA ARG A 124 -19.38 5.48 -0.67
C ARG A 124 -18.39 5.66 0.47
#